data_AF-A0A0A9GPJ4-F1
#
_entry.id   AF-A0A0A9GPJ4-F1
#
_cell.length_a   1.000
_cell.length_b   1.000
_cell.length_c   1.000
_cell.angle_alpha   90.00
_cell.angle_beta   90.00
_cell.angle_gamma   90.00
#
_symmetry.space_group_name_H-M   'P 1'
#
loop_
_entity.id
_entity.type
_entity.pdbx_description
1 polymer ?
#
loop_
_entity_poly.entity_id
_entity_poly.type
_entity_poly.pdbx_seq_one_letter_code
_entity_poly.pdbx_strand_id
1 'polypeptide(L)' 'MVLNISKMTGEDSGVTEAYGAIADCYTELGELEKAGEFYDNYIARLESD' A
#
# COMPACT_ATOMS: atom_id res chain seq x y z
N MET A 1 16.93 -5.03 -16.75
CA MET A 1 15.81 -5.87 -17.22
C MET A 1 15.01 -6.33 -16.00
N VAL A 2 14.30 -5.41 -15.35
CA VAL A 2 13.46 -5.66 -14.15
C VAL A 2 12.14 -4.89 -14.25
N LEU A 3 12.14 -3.75 -14.95
CA LEU A 3 10.93 -2.96 -15.26
C LEU A 3 9.88 -3.66 -16.14
N ASN A 4 10.15 -4.85 -16.66
CA ASN A 4 9.21 -5.57 -17.54
C ASN A 4 8.43 -6.69 -16.84
N ILE A 5 8.78 -7.07 -15.60
CA ILE A 5 8.07 -8.13 -14.86
C ILE A 5 6.95 -7.56 -14.00
N SER A 6 7.14 -6.38 -13.39
CA SER A 6 6.11 -5.71 -12.57
C SER A 6 4.88 -5.24 -13.35
N LYS A 7 4.88 -5.31 -14.69
CA LYS A 7 3.70 -5.01 -15.52
C LYS A 7 2.85 -6.24 -15.84
N MET A 8 3.31 -7.45 -15.55
CA MET A 8 2.57 -8.70 -15.82
C MET A 8 2.03 -9.39 -14.58
N THR A 9 2.55 -9.08 -13.39
CA THR A 9 1.97 -9.55 -12.15
C THR A 9 0.80 -8.63 -11.79
N GLY A 10 -0.41 -9.04 -12.15
CA GLY A 10 -1.60 -8.65 -11.40
C GLY A 10 -1.54 -9.25 -9.98
N GLU A 11 -0.46 -8.95 -9.25
CA GLU A 11 -0.26 -9.30 -7.86
C GLU A 11 -0.98 -8.21 -7.07
N ASP A 12 -2.21 -8.52 -6.66
CA ASP A 12 -2.94 -7.74 -5.67
C ASP A 12 -2.08 -7.53 -4.40
N SER A 13 -1.16 -8.47 -4.13
CA SER A 13 -0.15 -8.45 -3.07
C SER A 13 0.78 -7.23 -3.12
N GLY A 14 1.18 -6.75 -4.32
CA GLY A 14 2.07 -5.59 -4.45
C GLY A 14 1.37 -4.26 -4.19
N VAL A 15 0.04 -4.23 -4.36
CA VAL A 15 -0.77 -3.04 -4.11
C VAL A 15 -1.02 -2.87 -2.61
N THR A 16 -1.18 -3.96 -1.88
CA THR A 16 -1.32 -3.95 -0.41
C THR A 16 -0.06 -3.36 0.23
N GLU A 17 1.15 -3.86 -0.05
CA GLU A 17 2.38 -3.28 0.51
C GLU A 17 2.58 -1.79 0.17
N ALA A 18 2.13 -1.35 -1.01
CA ALA A 18 2.20 0.05 -1.41
C ALA A 18 1.34 0.96 -0.50
N TYR A 19 0.17 0.50 -0.06
CA TYR A 19 -0.67 1.26 0.87
C TYR A 19 -0.03 1.44 2.24
N GLY A 20 0.62 0.41 2.78
CA GLY A 20 1.36 0.49 4.03
C GLY A 20 2.52 1.50 3.95
N ALA A 21 3.29 1.48 2.85
CA ALA A 21 4.39 2.41 2.65
C ALA A 21 3.91 3.88 2.51
N ILE A 22 2.77 4.10 1.84
CA ILE A 22 2.16 5.43 1.70
C ILE A 22 1.66 5.95 3.06
N ALA A 23 1.03 5.08 3.86
CA ALA A 23 0.54 5.43 5.19
C ALA A 23 1.69 5.85 6.13
N ASP A 24 2.82 5.16 6.07
CA ASP A 24 4.01 5.49 6.85
C ASP A 24 4.56 6.87 6.46
N CYS A 25 4.63 7.17 5.16
CA CYS A 25 5.04 8.48 4.66
C CYS A 25 4.13 9.61 5.18
N TYR A 26 2.80 9.42 5.20
CA TYR A 26 1.87 10.42 5.74
C TYR A 26 1.99 10.56 7.26
N THR A 27 2.31 9.48 7.97
CA THR A 27 2.58 9.50 9.40
C THR A 27 3.83 10.33 9.71
N GLU A 28 4.91 10.17 8.94
CA GLU A 28 6.12 10.99 9.06
C GLU A 28 5.88 12.48 8.72
N LEU A 29 4.95 12.76 7.80
CA LEU A 29 4.53 14.12 7.47
C LEU A 29 3.60 14.76 8.52
N GLY A 30 3.15 13.99 9.52
CA GLY A 30 2.18 14.43 10.53
C GLY A 30 0.73 14.50 10.04
N GLU A 31 0.44 14.03 8.81
CA GLU A 31 -0.91 13.94 8.25
C GLU A 31 -1.58 12.61 8.66
N LEU A 32 -1.84 12.47 9.96
CA LEU A 32 -2.36 11.24 10.56
C LEU A 32 -3.73 10.83 10.01
N GLU A 33 -4.55 11.79 9.60
CA GLU A 33 -5.90 11.54 9.04
C GLU A 33 -5.81 10.79 7.70
N LYS A 34 -4.86 11.20 6.83
CA LYS A 34 -4.57 10.50 5.57
C LYS A 34 -3.87 9.17 5.83
N ALA A 35 -2.93 9.13 6.76
CA ALA A 35 -2.26 7.89 7.13
C ALA A 35 -3.26 6.81 7.57
N GLY A 36 -4.25 7.19 8.38
CA GLY A 36 -5.34 6.30 8.82
C GLY A 36 -6.14 5.72 7.65
N GLU A 37 -6.54 6.55 6.68
CA GLU A 37 -7.27 6.09 5.50
C GLU A 37 -6.46 5.06 4.68
N PHE A 38 -5.16 5.27 4.55
CA PHE A 38 -4.29 4.33 3.84
C PHE A 38 -4.02 3.05 4.65
N TYR A 39 -3.93 3.12 5.99
CA TYR A 39 -3.85 1.94 6.84
C TYR A 39 -5.14 1.11 6.81
N ASP A 40 -6.31 1.74 6.80
CA ASP A 40 -7.58 1.03 6.68
C ASP A 40 -7.68 0.27 5.35
N ASN A 41 -7.25 0.91 4.25
CA ASN A 41 -7.17 0.25 2.93
C ASN A 41 -6.14 -0.89 2.89
N TYR A 42 -5.02 -0.74 3.59
CA TYR A 42 -4.00 -1.78 3.75
C TYR A 42 -4.54 -3.00 4.52
N ILE A 43 -5.19 -2.76 5.66
CA ILE A 43 -5.75 -3.81 6.52
C ILE A 43 -6.92 -4.50 5.83
N ALA A 44 -7.84 -3.76 5.20
CA ALA A 44 -8.97 -4.32 4.48
C ALA A 44 -8.56 -5.28 3.35
N ARG A 45 -7.39 -5.04 2.74
CA ARG A 45 -6.80 -5.94 1.73
C ARG A 45 -6.10 -7.14 2.35
N LEU A 46 -5.40 -6.96 3.48
CA LEU A 46 -4.80 -8.06 4.23
C LEU A 46 -5.85 -9.06 4.76
N GLU A 47 -7.04 -8.58 5.15
CA GLU A 47 -8.13 -9.45 5.62
C GLU A 47 -8.86 -10.18 4.48
N SER A 48 -8.64 -9.77 3.23
CA SER A 48 -9.29 -10.36 2.05
C SER A 48 -8.45 -11.41 1.32
N ASP A 49 -7.21 -11.66 1.76
CA ASP A 49 -6.27 -12.69 1.27
C ASP A 49 -6.30 -13.94 2.18
#